data_AF-A0A535A195-F1
#
_entry.id   AF-A0A535A195-F1
#
_cell.length_a   1.000
_cell.length_b   1.000
_cell.length_c   1.000
_cell.angle_alpha   90.00
_cell.angle_beta   90.00
_cell.angle_gamma   90.00
#
_symmetry.space_group_name_H-M   'P 1'
#
loop_
_entity.id
_entity.type
_entity.pdbx_description
1 polymer ?
#
loop_
_entity_poly.entity_id
_entity_poly.type
_entity_poly.pdbx_seq_one_letter_code
_entity_poly.pdbx_strand_id
1 'polypeptide(L)'
;MALLEDALGGWTGGALLGIGAAVVAPSIIPAAGSILRPVAKALVRGGLLVTESVRGVVAEASEHVTDLVAEVRAESDARSSRGRTERRSTPSSLHPQH
;
A
#
# COMPACT_ATOMS: atom_id res chain seq x y z
N MET A 1 -9.63 32.13 0.22
CA MET A 1 -9.64 30.73 -0.22
C MET A 1 -8.99 29.80 0.82
N ALA A 2 -8.99 30.17 2.10
CA ALA A 2 -8.32 29.38 3.15
C ALA A 2 -8.98 28.01 3.39
N LEU A 3 -10.31 27.90 3.28
CA LEU A 3 -10.99 26.62 3.51
C LEU A 3 -10.71 25.57 2.43
N LEU A 4 -10.50 26.00 1.18
CA LEU A 4 -10.16 25.09 0.09
C LEU A 4 -8.71 24.63 0.21
N GLU A 5 -7.80 25.54 0.60
CA GLU A 5 -6.39 25.23 0.85
C GLU A 5 -6.20 24.37 2.10
N ASP A 6 -6.96 24.57 3.17
CA ASP A 6 -6.92 23.70 4.36
C ASP A 6 -7.57 22.33 4.07
N ALA A 7 -8.64 22.30 3.28
CA ALA A 7 -9.31 21.06 2.91
C ALA A 7 -8.62 20.28 1.78
N LEU A 8 -7.74 20.87 0.99
CA LEU A 8 -6.96 20.17 -0.07
C LEU A 8 -5.46 20.16 0.18
N GLY A 9 -4.95 21.00 1.07
CA GLY A 9 -3.51 21.18 1.33
C GLY A 9 -2.88 20.05 2.14
N GLY A 10 -3.70 19.16 2.72
CA GLY A 10 -3.24 17.94 3.39
C GLY A 10 -4.06 16.72 2.99
N TRP A 11 -3.43 15.54 3.04
CA TRP A 11 -4.09 14.25 2.78
C TRP A 11 -5.34 14.03 3.65
N THR A 12 -5.27 14.44 4.91
CA THR A 12 -6.38 14.35 5.88
C THR A 12 -7.53 15.30 5.55
N GLY A 13 -7.21 16.55 5.19
CA GLY A 13 -8.19 17.52 4.72
C GLY A 13 -8.93 17.01 3.50
N GLY A 14 -8.18 16.49 2.51
CA GLY A 14 -8.73 15.99 1.26
C GLY A 14 -9.65 14.79 1.49
N ALA A 15 -9.26 13.88 2.39
CA ALA A 15 -10.06 12.72 2.76
C ALA A 15 -11.37 13.13 3.48
N LEU A 16 -11.29 14.03 4.46
CA LEU A 16 -12.47 14.51 5.18
C LEU A 16 -13.45 15.25 4.25
N LEU A 17 -12.94 16.08 3.35
CA LEU A 17 -13.75 16.75 2.35
C LEU A 17 -14.41 15.74 1.41
N GLY A 18 -13.66 14.75 0.92
CA GLY A 18 -14.18 13.69 0.06
C GLY A 18 -15.30 12.88 0.71
N ILE A 19 -15.10 12.47 1.97
CA ILE A 19 -16.11 11.72 2.74
C ILE A 19 -17.34 12.60 3.01
N GLY A 20 -17.14 13.84 3.46
CA GLY A 20 -18.24 14.77 3.72
C GLY A 20 -19.08 15.05 2.47
N ALA A 21 -18.41 15.27 1.33
CA ALA A 21 -19.08 15.46 0.05
C ALA A 21 -19.87 14.22 -0.40
N ALA A 22 -19.32 13.01 -0.21
CA ALA A 22 -20.01 11.76 -0.57
C ALA A 22 -21.29 11.53 0.24
N VAL A 23 -21.30 11.94 1.52
CA VAL A 23 -22.48 11.85 2.40
C VAL A 23 -23.57 12.85 1.98
N VAL A 24 -23.18 14.07 1.58
CA VAL A 24 -24.13 15.15 1.23
C VAL A 24 -24.63 15.03 -0.22
N ALA A 25 -23.85 14.44 -1.12
CA ALA A 25 -24.16 14.35 -2.55
C ALA A 25 -25.57 13.81 -2.88
N PRO A 26 -26.07 12.71 -2.27
CA PRO A 26 -27.39 12.16 -2.58
C PRO A 26 -28.55 13.15 -2.35
N SER A 27 -28.40 14.06 -1.38
CA SER A 27 -29.43 15.04 -1.03
C SER A 27 -29.54 16.19 -2.03
N ILE A 28 -28.48 16.49 -2.79
CA ILE A 28 -28.41 17.65 -3.71
C ILE A 28 -28.69 17.23 -5.17
N ILE A 29 -28.43 15.97 -5.53
CA ILE A 29 -28.64 15.43 -6.88
C ILE A 29 -30.06 15.63 -7.46
N PRO A 30 -31.18 15.46 -6.72
CA PRO A 30 -32.51 15.55 -7.32
C PRO A 30 -32.89 16.97 -7.81
N ALA A 31 -32.23 18.02 -7.33
CA ALA A 31 -32.54 19.41 -7.71
C ALA A 31 -31.79 19.90 -8.97
N ALA A 32 -30.71 19.22 -9.39
CA ALA A 32 -29.79 19.72 -10.43
C ALA A 32 -29.54 18.73 -11.59
N GLY A 33 -30.34 17.66 -11.69
CA GLY A 33 -30.03 16.42 -12.41
C GLY A 33 -29.67 16.52 -13.90
N SER A 34 -30.15 17.53 -14.65
CA SER A 34 -29.80 17.70 -16.07
C SER A 34 -28.54 18.53 -16.30
N ILE A 35 -28.27 19.52 -15.45
CA ILE A 35 -27.14 20.45 -15.58
C ILE A 35 -25.84 19.82 -15.05
N LEU A 36 -25.94 19.02 -13.98
CA LEU A 36 -24.78 18.36 -13.37
C LEU A 36 -24.40 17.03 -14.04
N ARG A 37 -25.24 16.49 -14.94
CA ARG A 37 -24.99 15.23 -15.63
C ARG A 37 -23.62 15.14 -16.34
N PRO A 38 -23.13 16.14 -17.09
CA PRO A 38 -21.80 16.10 -17.68
C PRO A 38 -20.68 16.09 -16.62
N VAL A 39 -20.85 16.84 -15.53
CA VAL A 39 -19.88 16.89 -14.41
C VAL A 39 -19.82 15.54 -13.72
N ALA A 40 -20.96 14.94 -13.37
CA ALA A 40 -21.03 13.61 -12.79
C ALA A 40 -20.40 12.56 -13.71
N LYS A 41 -20.66 12.63 -15.02
CA LYS A 41 -20.06 11.72 -16.02
C LYS A 41 -18.54 11.88 -16.10
N ALA A 42 -18.02 13.11 -16.01
CA ALA A 42 -16.59 13.37 -15.98
C ALA A 42 -15.95 12.84 -14.68
N LEU A 43 -16.58 13.06 -13.53
CA LEU A 43 -16.13 12.55 -12.23
C LEU A 43 -16.08 11.02 -12.20
N VAL A 44 -17.10 10.35 -12.69
CA VAL A 44 -17.13 8.87 -12.76
C VAL A 44 -15.99 8.36 -13.64
N ARG A 45 -15.78 8.96 -14.82
CA ARG A 45 -14.68 8.56 -15.72
C ARG A 45 -13.30 8.82 -15.09
N GLY A 46 -13.12 9.99 -14.49
CA GLY A 46 -11.88 10.34 -13.79
C GLY A 46 -11.61 9.41 -12.61
N GLY A 47 -12.64 9.11 -11.82
CA GLY A 47 -12.56 8.17 -10.70
C GLY A 47 -12.15 6.77 -11.15
N LEU A 48 -12.74 6.25 -12.22
CA LEU A 48 -12.35 4.95 -12.77
C LEU A 48 -10.88 4.92 -13.17
N LEU A 49 -10.40 5.92 -13.91
CA LEU A 49 -8.99 6.00 -14.32
C LEU A 49 -8.04 6.04 -13.12
N VAL A 50 -8.37 6.82 -12.08
CA VAL A 50 -7.57 6.87 -10.85
C VAL A 50 -7.54 5.50 -10.17
N THR A 51 -8.67 4.79 -10.09
CA THR A 51 -8.70 3.46 -9.46
C THR A 51 -7.88 2.42 -10.20
N GLU A 52 -7.83 2.48 -11.54
CA GLU A 52 -6.98 1.60 -12.35
C GLU A 52 -5.50 1.89 -12.13
N SER A 53 -5.10 3.17 -12.14
CA SER A 53 -3.73 3.57 -11.86
C SER A 53 -3.25 3.15 -10.46
N VAL A 54 -4.11 3.33 -9.44
CA VAL A 54 -3.81 2.90 -8.06
C VAL A 54 -3.58 1.39 -8.00
N ARG A 55 -4.41 0.60 -8.69
CA ARG A 55 -4.22 -0.86 -8.74
C ARG A 55 -2.88 -1.24 -9.35
N GLY A 56 -2.46 -0.57 -10.42
CA GLY A 56 -1.16 -0.79 -11.05
C GLY A 56 0.00 -0.50 -10.10
N VAL A 57 0.00 0.66 -9.46
CA VAL A 57 1.04 1.06 -8.49
C VAL A 57 1.10 0.11 -7.30
N VAL A 58 -0.05 -0.31 -6.77
CA VAL A 58 -0.12 -1.28 -5.66
C VAL A 58 0.40 -2.64 -6.07
N ALA A 59 0.08 -3.11 -7.29
CA ALA A 59 0.58 -4.37 -7.80
C ALA A 59 2.12 -4.36 -7.90
N GLU A 60 2.70 -3.35 -8.55
CA GLU A 60 4.16 -3.19 -8.69
C GLU A 60 4.84 -3.09 -7.31
N ALA A 61 4.32 -2.27 -6.40
CA ALA A 61 4.87 -2.17 -5.05
C ALA A 61 4.80 -3.51 -4.28
N SER A 62 3.71 -4.28 -4.46
CA SER A 62 3.56 -5.57 -3.80
C SER A 62 4.54 -6.63 -4.31
N GLU A 63 4.93 -6.56 -5.59
CA GLU A 63 5.97 -7.43 -6.16
C GLU A 63 7.32 -7.13 -5.50
N HIS A 64 7.71 -5.85 -5.40
CA HIS A 64 8.94 -5.45 -4.71
C HIS A 64 8.99 -5.87 -3.24
N VAL A 65 7.88 -5.72 -2.52
CA VAL A 65 7.79 -6.18 -1.11
C VAL A 65 7.91 -7.69 -1.04
N THR A 66 7.27 -8.42 -1.96
CA THR A 66 7.33 -9.89 -2.00
C THR A 66 8.75 -10.38 -2.26
N ASP A 67 9.48 -9.73 -3.15
CA ASP A 67 10.88 -10.04 -3.46
C ASP A 67 11.79 -9.84 -2.22
N LEU A 68 11.67 -8.70 -1.55
CA LEU A 68 12.40 -8.43 -0.30
C LEU A 68 12.07 -9.45 0.81
N VAL A 69 10.79 -9.82 0.95
CA VAL A 69 10.38 -10.85 1.92
C VAL A 69 10.98 -12.20 1.58
N ALA A 70 11.05 -12.56 0.29
CA ALA A 70 11.67 -13.79 -0.17
C ALA A 70 13.19 -13.80 0.12
N GLU A 71 13.88 -12.69 -0.12
CA GLU A 71 15.30 -12.51 0.20
C GLU A 71 15.57 -12.71 1.71
N VAL A 72 14.85 -12.00 2.56
CA VAL A 72 15.00 -12.10 4.03
C VAL A 72 14.72 -13.52 4.54
N ARG A 73 13.74 -14.21 3.94
CA ARG A 73 13.44 -15.60 4.30
C ARG A 73 14.56 -16.54 3.87
N ALA A 74 15.08 -16.39 2.65
CA ALA A 74 16.20 -17.19 2.15
C ALA A 74 17.45 -17.00 3.02
N GLU A 75 17.75 -15.77 3.45
CA GLU A 75 18.86 -15.52 4.39
C GLU A 75 18.66 -16.21 5.74
N SER A 76 17.44 -16.20 6.26
CA SER A 76 17.11 -16.82 7.55
C SER A 76 17.26 -18.34 7.50
N ASP A 77 16.81 -18.96 6.42
CA ASP A 77 16.97 -20.40 6.18
C ASP A 77 18.45 -20.78 5.93
N ALA A 78 19.20 -19.94 5.23
CA ALA A 78 20.64 -20.10 5.03
C ALA A 78 21.42 -20.02 6.36
N ARG A 79 21.06 -19.11 7.28
CA ARG A 79 21.65 -19.05 8.64
C ARG A 79 21.37 -20.32 9.44
N SER A 80 20.14 -20.84 9.38
CA SER A 80 19.74 -22.07 10.07
C SER A 80 20.48 -23.32 9.56
N SER A 81 20.74 -23.41 8.26
CA SER A 81 21.49 -24.53 7.68
C SER A 81 23.00 -24.43 7.96
N ARG A 82 23.59 -23.23 7.95
CA ARG A 82 25.03 -23.02 8.25
C ARG A 82 25.39 -23.37 9.69
N GLY A 83 24.55 -23.00 10.66
CA GLY A 83 24.73 -23.38 12.07
C GLY A 83 24.63 -24.89 12.33
N ARG A 84 23.96 -25.65 11.45
CA ARG A 84 23.87 -27.11 11.53
C ARG A 84 25.11 -27.81 10.99
N THR A 85 25.75 -27.23 9.97
CA THR A 85 26.99 -27.74 9.38
C THR A 85 28.20 -27.44 10.28
N GLU A 86 28.27 -26.26 10.90
CA GLU A 86 29.34 -25.93 11.86
C GLU A 86 29.32 -26.84 13.10
N ARG A 87 28.14 -27.13 13.67
CA ARG A 87 27.99 -28.05 14.82
C ARG A 87 28.39 -29.50 14.51
N ARG A 88 28.35 -29.91 13.24
CA ARG A 88 28.75 -31.26 12.81
C ARG A 88 30.25 -31.36 12.50
N SER A 89 30.93 -30.22 12.39
CA SER A 89 32.32 -30.11 11.93
C SER A 89 33.30 -29.78 13.04
N THR A 90 32.86 -29.47 14.28
CA THR A 90 33.75 -29.41 15.44
C THR A 90 34.14 -30.84 15.83
N PRO A 91 35.35 -31.32 15.51
CA PRO A 91 35.81 -32.59 16.05
C PRO A 91 36.03 -32.33 17.54
N SER A 92 35.44 -33.18 18.37
CA SER A 92 35.71 -33.21 19.80
C SER A 92 37.21 -33.48 20.03
N SER A 93 38.03 -32.43 20.08
CA SER A 93 39.41 -32.51 20.58
C SER A 93 39.36 -32.55 22.11
N LEU A 94 38.87 -33.67 22.64
CA LEU A 94 39.13 -34.07 24.02
C LEU A 94 40.15 -35.20 23.95
N HIS A 95 41.42 -34.83 23.99
CA HIS A 95 42.50 -35.74 24.34
C HIS A 95 43.39 -35.05 25.38
N PRO A 96 43.21 -35.31 26.68
CA PRO A 96 44.24 -35.02 27.66
C PRO A 96 45.32 -36.10 27.52
N GLN A 97 46.51 -35.72 27.02
CA GLN A 97 47.68 -36.58 27.16
C GLN A 97 48.24 -36.38 28.58
N HIS A 98 48.58 -37.52 29.16
CA HIS A 98 49.13 -37.76 30.49
C HIS A 98 50.29 -36.86 30.92
#